data_AF-A0A947RG96-F1
#
_entry.id   AF-A0A947RG96-F1
#
_cell.length_a   1.000
_cell.length_b   1.000
_cell.length_c   1.000
_cell.angle_alpha   90.00
_cell.angle_beta   90.00
_cell.angle_gamma   90.00
#
_symmetry.space_group_name_H-M   'P 1'
#
loop_
_entity.id
_entity.type
_entity.pdbx_description
1 polymer ?
#
loop_
_entity_poly.entity_id
_entity_poly.type
_entity_poly.pdbx_seq_one_letter_code
_entity_poly.pdbx_strand_id
1 'polypeptide(L)'
;MRNLPDTAKINKQNHLEIGGCDTLGLAKEFGTPLFVMDEATIRNRCKSYINSFRKYHQNTEVAFACKALCTAGILKVVTSEGLGLDVSSGGEIYTALKSGCDPKKFYFHGNNKTIAELKMALEAGVGQIMVDTMQEIQNLDEVTQATGLRANVMLRINPGIEAHTHEYIKTGCIDSKFGVPQNEIGAAVKAVQEKKLLSLVGIHAHIGSQIFDVKPFEDELKLLLGLVEKYELEQVSLGGGFGISYLSSDEPPQIEAVAERITKALKGKDNIKLILEPGRSIVGTAGITLYTIGTIKNIPGIRKYILVDGGMADNPRPILYQAKYDAKLANKADDKPVEKVTIGGRFCESGDILIRDIKMPKIEVGDILAVLCTGSYGYSMASNYNRVGRPAMVLVNDRNATLIVRRETYDDLIANDVIL
;
A
#
# COMPACT_ATOMS: atom_id res chain seq x y z
N MET A 1 -20.42 5.37 -4.82
CA MET A 1 -19.48 6.14 -3.97
C MET A 1 -18.08 5.70 -4.34
N ARG A 2 -17.15 6.63 -4.64
CA ARG A 2 -15.79 6.30 -5.14
C ARG A 2 -14.88 5.65 -4.09
N ASN A 3 -15.25 5.75 -2.82
CA ASN A 3 -14.54 5.23 -1.65
C ASN A 3 -15.10 3.89 -1.13
N LEU A 4 -15.95 3.20 -1.91
CA LEU A 4 -16.40 1.84 -1.61
C LEU A 4 -15.74 0.84 -2.57
N PRO A 5 -15.63 -0.44 -2.18
CA PRO A 5 -15.31 -1.51 -3.11
C PRO A 5 -16.28 -1.54 -4.31
N ASP A 6 -15.79 -1.96 -5.47
CA ASP A 6 -16.53 -2.01 -6.74
C ASP A 6 -17.81 -2.88 -6.64
N THR A 7 -17.78 -3.94 -5.82
CA THR A 7 -18.92 -4.84 -5.62
C THR A 7 -19.88 -4.40 -4.51
N ALA A 8 -19.59 -3.30 -3.82
CA ALA A 8 -20.38 -2.85 -2.69
C ALA A 8 -21.79 -2.44 -3.13
N LYS A 9 -22.81 -2.95 -2.44
CA LYS A 9 -24.20 -2.55 -2.63
C LYS A 9 -24.96 -2.61 -1.31
N ILE A 10 -26.18 -2.09 -1.33
CA ILE A 10 -27.12 -2.19 -0.21
C ILE A 10 -28.15 -3.25 -0.57
N ASN A 11 -28.32 -4.26 0.28
CA ASN A 11 -29.27 -5.34 0.05
C ASN A 11 -30.70 -4.92 0.44
N LYS A 12 -31.68 -5.83 0.27
CA LYS A 12 -33.10 -5.56 0.54
C LYS A 12 -33.41 -5.29 2.01
N GLN A 13 -32.51 -5.65 2.92
CA GLN A 13 -32.60 -5.44 4.36
C GLN A 13 -31.91 -4.15 4.81
N ASN A 14 -31.47 -3.30 3.87
CA ASN A 14 -30.67 -2.11 4.15
C ASN A 14 -29.29 -2.42 4.77
N HIS A 15 -28.76 -3.62 4.52
CA HIS A 15 -27.40 -3.97 4.94
C HIS A 15 -26.39 -3.71 3.82
N LEU A 16 -25.16 -3.36 4.21
CA LEU A 16 -24.02 -3.30 3.32
C LEU A 16 -23.60 -4.72 2.91
N GLU A 17 -23.51 -4.96 1.61
CA GLU A 17 -23.02 -6.20 1.01
C GLU A 17 -21.75 -5.91 0.23
N ILE A 18 -20.72 -6.77 0.35
CA ILE A 18 -19.46 -6.67 -0.41
C ILE A 18 -19.12 -8.06 -0.95
N GLY A 19 -18.74 -8.16 -2.21
CA GLY A 19 -18.38 -9.42 -2.85
C GLY A 19 -19.50 -10.44 -2.86
N GLY A 20 -20.76 -10.01 -2.74
CA GLY A 20 -21.90 -10.93 -2.60
C GLY A 20 -22.26 -11.30 -1.16
N CYS A 21 -21.47 -10.89 -0.17
CA CYS A 21 -21.59 -11.29 1.23
C CYS A 21 -22.21 -10.18 2.09
N ASP A 22 -23.24 -10.50 2.87
CA ASP A 22 -23.79 -9.59 3.88
C ASP A 22 -22.74 -9.35 4.97
N THR A 23 -22.34 -8.10 5.16
CA THR A 23 -21.29 -7.73 6.12
C THR A 23 -21.67 -8.03 7.57
N LEU A 24 -22.97 -8.09 7.91
CA LEU A 24 -23.40 -8.53 9.24
C LEU A 24 -23.17 -10.03 9.44
N GLY A 25 -23.37 -10.81 8.37
CA GLY A 25 -23.05 -12.25 8.37
C GLY A 25 -21.56 -12.47 8.61
N LEU A 26 -20.71 -11.69 7.94
CA LEU A 26 -19.26 -11.73 8.15
C LEU A 26 -18.87 -11.35 9.58
N ALA A 27 -19.45 -10.26 10.10
CA ALA A 27 -19.21 -9.83 11.48
C ALA A 27 -19.63 -10.90 12.49
N LYS A 28 -20.73 -11.61 12.25
CA LYS A 28 -21.20 -12.70 13.09
C LYS A 28 -20.30 -13.94 13.02
N GLU A 29 -19.86 -14.32 11.84
CA GLU A 29 -19.07 -15.54 11.60
C GLU A 29 -17.62 -15.37 12.06
N PHE A 30 -16.98 -14.27 11.69
CA PHE A 30 -15.55 -14.04 11.94
C PHE A 30 -15.29 -13.12 13.15
N GLY A 31 -16.33 -12.51 13.72
CA GLY A 31 -16.25 -11.53 14.81
C GLY A 31 -15.68 -10.19 14.35
N THR A 32 -15.81 -9.14 15.16
CA THR A 32 -15.19 -7.82 14.95
C THR A 32 -14.08 -7.54 15.98
N PRO A 33 -13.12 -6.64 15.68
CA PRO A 33 -12.89 -5.97 14.39
C PRO A 33 -12.55 -6.97 13.27
N LEU A 34 -12.89 -6.63 12.02
CA LEU A 34 -12.69 -7.48 10.85
C LEU A 34 -12.31 -6.66 9.61
N PHE A 35 -11.16 -6.96 9.01
CA PHE A 35 -10.84 -6.44 7.67
C PHE A 35 -11.57 -7.28 6.62
N VAL A 36 -12.33 -6.63 5.74
CA VAL A 36 -13.02 -7.25 4.62
C VAL A 36 -12.44 -6.71 3.33
N MET A 37 -11.80 -7.57 2.54
CA MET A 37 -11.15 -7.24 1.28
C MET A 37 -11.99 -7.78 0.11
N ASP A 38 -12.38 -6.91 -0.82
CA ASP A 38 -13.09 -7.30 -2.04
C ASP A 38 -12.11 -7.75 -3.13
N GLU A 39 -12.11 -9.05 -3.44
CA GLU A 39 -11.20 -9.62 -4.43
C GLU A 39 -11.43 -9.02 -5.83
N ALA A 40 -12.69 -8.81 -6.22
CA ALA A 40 -13.03 -8.30 -7.53
C ALA A 40 -12.47 -6.89 -7.74
N THR A 41 -12.56 -6.02 -6.72
CA THR A 41 -11.95 -4.69 -6.75
C THR A 41 -10.44 -4.77 -6.95
N ILE A 42 -9.74 -5.61 -6.17
CA ILE A 42 -8.27 -5.77 -6.29
C ILE A 42 -7.90 -6.19 -7.72
N ARG A 43 -8.56 -7.23 -8.24
CA ARG A 43 -8.30 -7.75 -9.59
C ARG A 43 -8.58 -6.70 -10.67
N ASN A 44 -9.68 -5.95 -10.54
CA ASN A 44 -10.02 -4.88 -11.47
C ASN A 44 -8.98 -3.77 -11.45
N ARG A 45 -8.48 -3.37 -10.28
CA ARG A 45 -7.41 -2.36 -10.18
C ARG A 45 -6.11 -2.87 -10.81
N CYS A 46 -5.70 -4.11 -10.55
CA CYS A 46 -4.55 -4.74 -11.21
C CYS A 46 -4.67 -4.69 -12.75
N LYS A 47 -5.79 -5.16 -13.29
CA LYS A 47 -6.06 -5.13 -14.74
C LYS A 47 -6.08 -3.72 -15.30
N SER A 48 -6.67 -2.77 -14.57
CA SER A 48 -6.73 -1.37 -15.01
C SER A 48 -5.34 -0.78 -15.16
N TYR A 49 -4.42 -0.99 -14.21
CA TYR A 49 -3.04 -0.51 -14.35
C TYR A 49 -2.33 -1.15 -15.54
N ILE A 50 -2.39 -2.49 -15.65
CA ILE A 50 -1.73 -3.23 -16.73
C ILE A 50 -2.25 -2.77 -18.10
N ASN A 51 -3.56 -2.78 -18.29
CA ASN A 51 -4.18 -2.48 -19.58
C ASN A 51 -3.98 -1.02 -19.95
N SER A 52 -4.19 -0.08 -19.02
CA SER A 52 -4.02 1.34 -19.29
C SER A 52 -2.60 1.69 -19.70
N PHE A 53 -1.58 1.21 -18.99
CA PHE A 53 -0.21 1.54 -19.36
C PHE A 53 0.28 0.77 -20.59
N ARG A 54 -0.03 -0.53 -20.73
CA ARG A 54 0.39 -1.30 -21.91
C ARG A 54 -0.27 -0.84 -23.20
N LYS A 55 -1.47 -0.23 -23.13
CA LYS A 55 -2.11 0.42 -24.27
C LYS A 55 -1.24 1.51 -24.91
N TYR A 56 -0.49 2.27 -24.10
CA TYR A 56 0.33 3.38 -24.59
C TYR A 56 1.84 3.08 -24.60
N HIS A 57 2.29 2.14 -23.78
CA HIS A 57 3.68 1.67 -23.72
C HIS A 57 3.73 0.18 -23.37
N GLN A 58 3.82 -0.67 -24.40
CA GLN A 58 3.68 -2.13 -24.26
C GLN A 58 4.69 -2.74 -23.28
N ASN A 59 5.92 -2.21 -23.22
CA ASN A 59 6.97 -2.63 -22.31
C ASN A 59 6.80 -2.00 -20.91
N THR A 60 5.62 -2.21 -20.31
CA THR A 60 5.32 -1.78 -18.93
C THR A 60 5.12 -2.97 -18.00
N GLU A 61 5.74 -2.87 -16.83
CA GLU A 61 5.59 -3.76 -15.69
C GLU A 61 4.96 -3.01 -14.50
N VAL A 62 4.12 -3.71 -13.75
CA VAL A 62 3.47 -3.17 -12.55
C VAL A 62 3.83 -4.10 -11.39
N ALA A 63 4.43 -3.53 -10.36
CA ALA A 63 4.81 -4.24 -9.14
C ALA A 63 3.95 -3.76 -7.98
N PHE A 64 3.30 -4.67 -7.27
CA PHE A 64 2.51 -4.29 -6.11
C PHE A 64 3.44 -3.94 -4.93
N ALA A 65 3.28 -2.74 -4.37
CA ALA A 65 4.07 -2.31 -3.22
C ALA A 65 3.58 -3.01 -1.93
N CYS A 66 4.32 -4.03 -1.48
CA CYS A 66 3.94 -4.94 -0.41
C CYS A 66 3.69 -4.25 0.93
N LYS A 67 4.42 -3.16 1.22
CA LYS A 67 4.21 -2.31 2.41
C LYS A 67 2.77 -1.83 2.60
N ALA A 68 1.98 -1.75 1.53
CA ALA A 68 0.56 -1.41 1.62
C ALA A 68 -0.26 -2.51 2.31
N LEU A 69 -0.03 -3.79 1.97
CA LEU A 69 -0.66 -4.97 2.57
C LEU A 69 0.04 -6.29 2.14
N CYS A 70 1.03 -6.76 2.91
CA CYS A 70 1.85 -7.94 2.60
C CYS A 70 1.31 -9.22 3.27
N THR A 71 0.08 -9.64 2.95
CA THR A 71 -0.47 -10.92 3.45
C THR A 71 -0.49 -11.96 2.34
N ALA A 72 -0.26 -13.24 2.67
CA ALA A 72 -0.12 -14.30 1.68
C ALA A 72 -1.31 -14.37 0.70
N GLY A 73 -2.55 -14.28 1.21
CA GLY A 73 -3.76 -14.26 0.37
C GLY A 73 -3.77 -13.11 -0.63
N ILE A 74 -3.38 -11.90 -0.22
CA ILE A 74 -3.34 -10.72 -1.09
C ILE A 74 -2.22 -10.84 -2.13
N LEU A 75 -1.04 -11.32 -1.72
CA LEU A 75 0.07 -11.56 -2.65
C LEU A 75 -0.31 -12.57 -3.74
N LYS A 76 -1.03 -13.65 -3.40
CA LYS A 76 -1.55 -14.61 -4.39
C LYS A 76 -2.50 -13.95 -5.38
N VAL A 77 -3.42 -13.09 -4.92
CA VAL A 77 -4.38 -12.40 -5.80
C VAL A 77 -3.63 -11.50 -6.78
N VAL A 78 -2.79 -10.58 -6.30
CA VAL A 78 -2.11 -9.60 -7.18
C VAL A 78 -1.14 -10.26 -8.15
N THR A 79 -0.39 -11.29 -7.72
CA THR A 79 0.54 -12.02 -8.60
C THR A 79 -0.19 -12.90 -9.61
N SER A 80 -1.39 -13.42 -9.29
CA SER A 80 -2.23 -14.14 -10.26
C SER A 80 -2.75 -13.24 -11.38
N GLU A 81 -2.84 -11.92 -11.15
CA GLU A 81 -3.15 -10.91 -12.16
C GLU A 81 -1.90 -10.42 -12.92
N GLY A 82 -0.74 -11.04 -12.66
CA GLY A 82 0.49 -10.80 -13.42
C GLY A 82 1.38 -9.68 -12.89
N LEU A 83 1.08 -9.09 -11.73
CA LEU A 83 1.93 -8.08 -11.10
C LEU A 83 3.21 -8.72 -10.54
N GLY A 84 4.32 -7.97 -10.59
CA GLY A 84 5.49 -8.20 -9.74
C GLY A 84 5.26 -7.72 -8.31
N LEU A 85 6.29 -7.75 -7.47
CA LEU A 85 6.21 -7.28 -6.08
C LEU A 85 7.35 -6.31 -5.77
N ASP A 86 7.02 -5.12 -5.30
CA ASP A 86 7.95 -4.24 -4.57
C ASP A 86 7.97 -4.72 -3.11
N VAL A 87 9.12 -5.21 -2.68
CA VAL A 87 9.38 -5.70 -1.32
C VAL A 87 10.44 -4.80 -0.67
N SER A 88 10.30 -4.51 0.62
CA SER A 88 11.12 -3.53 1.34
C SER A 88 11.92 -4.11 2.52
N SER A 89 11.79 -5.42 2.80
CA SER A 89 12.54 -6.10 3.87
C SER A 89 12.63 -7.61 3.62
N GLY A 90 13.52 -8.28 4.36
CA GLY A 90 13.61 -9.74 4.37
C GLY A 90 12.31 -10.42 4.81
N GLY A 91 11.53 -9.78 5.69
CA GLY A 91 10.22 -10.30 6.10
C GLY A 91 9.20 -10.31 4.96
N GLU A 92 9.20 -9.29 4.11
CA GLU A 92 8.33 -9.24 2.92
C GLU A 92 8.80 -10.23 1.84
N ILE A 93 10.12 -10.34 1.61
CA ILE A 93 10.69 -11.37 0.73
C ILE A 93 10.27 -12.76 1.20
N TYR A 94 10.47 -13.06 2.49
CA TYR A 94 10.12 -14.35 3.06
C TYR A 94 8.63 -14.66 2.93
N THR A 95 7.77 -13.68 3.21
CA THR A 95 6.31 -13.82 3.08
C THR A 95 5.90 -14.10 1.63
N ALA A 96 6.49 -13.39 0.66
CA ALA A 96 6.23 -13.60 -0.76
C ALA A 96 6.71 -14.98 -1.24
N LEU A 97 7.91 -15.40 -0.84
CA LEU A 97 8.44 -16.74 -1.15
C LEU A 97 7.57 -17.85 -0.56
N LYS A 98 7.15 -17.72 0.70
CA LYS A 98 6.23 -18.70 1.34
C LYS A 98 4.85 -18.71 0.71
N SER A 99 4.46 -17.62 0.05
CA SER A 99 3.24 -17.55 -0.77
C SER A 99 3.42 -18.16 -2.16
N GLY A 100 4.62 -18.67 -2.50
CA GLY A 100 4.92 -19.26 -3.80
C GLY A 100 4.96 -18.22 -4.93
N CYS A 101 5.29 -16.97 -4.62
CA CYS A 101 5.50 -15.92 -5.62
C CYS A 101 6.90 -16.08 -6.27
N ASP A 102 7.01 -15.73 -7.55
CA ASP A 102 8.27 -15.84 -8.30
C ASP A 102 9.23 -14.70 -7.95
N PRO A 103 10.38 -14.99 -7.29
CA PRO A 103 11.34 -13.96 -6.87
C PRO A 103 11.95 -13.18 -8.03
N LYS A 104 11.95 -13.71 -9.25
CA LYS A 104 12.43 -12.97 -10.44
C LYS A 104 11.59 -11.74 -10.76
N LYS A 105 10.38 -11.65 -10.21
CA LYS A 105 9.49 -10.49 -10.31
C LYS A 105 9.50 -9.62 -9.06
N PHE A 106 10.49 -9.79 -8.19
CA PHE A 106 10.65 -8.97 -6.99
C PHE A 106 11.61 -7.81 -7.26
N TYR A 107 11.24 -6.68 -6.70
CA TYR A 107 11.94 -5.42 -6.72
C TYR A 107 12.27 -5.05 -5.27
N PHE A 108 13.53 -5.27 -4.85
CA PHE A 108 13.90 -5.14 -3.45
C PHE A 108 14.37 -3.72 -3.11
N HIS A 109 13.51 -3.02 -2.40
CA HIS A 109 13.67 -1.66 -1.88
C HIS A 109 14.19 -1.62 -0.44
N GLY A 110 14.57 -0.43 0.02
CA GLY A 110 14.94 -0.16 1.41
C GLY A 110 16.14 0.78 1.53
N ASN A 111 16.13 1.69 2.49
CA ASN A 111 17.24 2.66 2.66
C ASN A 111 18.40 2.13 3.51
N ASN A 112 18.25 0.96 4.12
CA ASN A 112 19.25 0.34 4.98
C ASN A 112 19.09 -1.19 4.97
N LYS A 113 19.27 -1.81 3.80
CA LYS A 113 19.20 -3.26 3.66
C LYS A 113 20.36 -3.89 4.41
N THR A 114 20.06 -4.85 5.29
CA THR A 114 21.10 -5.55 6.05
C THR A 114 21.84 -6.54 5.15
N ILE A 115 23.07 -6.91 5.51
CA ILE A 115 23.84 -7.95 4.82
C ILE A 115 23.05 -9.27 4.74
N ALA A 116 22.32 -9.62 5.81
CA ALA A 116 21.49 -10.82 5.84
C ALA A 116 20.35 -10.75 4.82
N GLU A 117 19.70 -9.59 4.66
CA GLU A 117 18.64 -9.41 3.67
C GLU A 117 19.18 -9.38 2.24
N LEU A 118 20.33 -8.74 1.99
CA LEU A 118 20.98 -8.76 0.68
C LEU A 118 21.35 -10.19 0.29
N LYS A 119 21.91 -10.97 1.22
CA LYS A 119 22.21 -12.39 1.01
C LYS A 119 20.94 -13.19 0.71
N MET A 120 19.89 -13.02 1.51
CA MET A 120 18.59 -13.66 1.29
C MET A 120 18.02 -13.33 -0.09
N ALA A 121 18.09 -12.07 -0.52
CA ALA A 121 17.58 -11.63 -1.81
C ALA A 121 18.33 -12.30 -2.97
N LEU A 122 19.67 -12.37 -2.91
CA LEU A 122 20.47 -13.03 -3.93
C LEU A 122 20.23 -14.54 -3.96
N GLU A 123 20.23 -15.21 -2.81
CA GLU A 123 19.99 -16.66 -2.70
C GLU A 123 18.58 -17.03 -3.18
N ALA A 124 17.59 -16.18 -2.94
CA ALA A 124 16.23 -16.36 -3.45
C ALA A 124 16.11 -16.10 -4.96
N GLY A 125 17.09 -15.45 -5.59
CA GLY A 125 17.01 -15.04 -6.99
C GLY A 125 16.07 -13.87 -7.23
N VAL A 126 16.06 -12.89 -6.32
CA VAL A 126 15.32 -11.63 -6.49
C VAL A 126 15.71 -10.96 -7.80
N GLY A 127 14.71 -10.54 -8.57
CA GLY A 127 14.89 -10.02 -9.93
C GLY A 127 15.78 -8.78 -9.99
N GLN A 128 15.50 -7.79 -9.14
CA GLN A 128 16.22 -6.52 -9.10
C GLN A 128 16.32 -5.96 -7.68
N ILE A 129 17.46 -5.32 -7.38
CA ILE A 129 17.72 -4.65 -6.11
C ILE A 129 17.83 -3.14 -6.37
N MET A 130 16.98 -2.35 -5.71
CA MET A 130 17.02 -0.90 -5.77
C MET A 130 18.03 -0.38 -4.76
N VAL A 131 19.21 -0.01 -5.22
CA VAL A 131 20.27 0.48 -4.35
C VAL A 131 20.05 1.95 -4.02
N ASP A 132 20.07 2.26 -2.72
CA ASP A 132 19.66 3.56 -2.18
C ASP A 132 20.87 4.47 -1.84
N THR A 133 22.04 3.88 -1.55
CA THR A 133 23.24 4.63 -1.11
C THR A 133 24.55 4.04 -1.66
N MET A 134 25.63 4.84 -1.63
CA MET A 134 26.98 4.37 -1.98
C MET A 134 27.47 3.22 -1.10
N GLN A 135 27.14 3.24 0.20
CA GLN A 135 27.50 2.18 1.13
C GLN A 135 26.81 0.86 0.76
N GLU A 136 25.56 0.92 0.33
CA GLU A 136 24.84 -0.27 -0.09
C GLU A 136 25.44 -0.89 -1.36
N ILE A 137 25.97 -0.10 -2.30
CA ILE A 137 26.72 -0.62 -3.46
C ILE A 137 27.90 -1.49 -3.00
N GLN A 138 28.67 -1.02 -2.01
CA GLN A 138 29.82 -1.78 -1.47
C GLN A 138 29.35 -3.04 -0.75
N ASN A 139 28.34 -2.92 0.12
CA ASN A 139 27.78 -4.06 0.83
C ASN A 139 27.27 -5.15 -0.15
N LEU A 140 26.56 -4.75 -1.21
CA LEU A 140 26.05 -5.68 -2.21
C LEU A 140 27.19 -6.33 -3.01
N ASP A 141 28.22 -5.57 -3.38
CA ASP A 141 29.42 -6.12 -4.03
C ASP A 141 30.10 -7.18 -3.15
N GLU A 142 30.33 -6.90 -1.86
CA GLU A 142 30.90 -7.86 -0.91
C GLU A 142 30.07 -9.16 -0.83
N VAL A 143 28.74 -9.04 -0.74
CA VAL A 143 27.86 -10.22 -0.70
C VAL A 143 27.89 -10.98 -2.03
N THR A 144 27.91 -10.30 -3.17
CA THR A 144 28.01 -10.97 -4.48
C THR A 144 29.34 -11.70 -4.65
N GLN A 145 30.45 -11.12 -4.18
CA GLN A 145 31.76 -11.77 -4.19
C GLN A 145 31.79 -13.00 -3.27
N ALA A 146 31.20 -12.90 -2.08
CA ALA A 146 31.15 -14.00 -1.12
C ALA A 146 30.25 -15.17 -1.59
N THR A 147 29.18 -14.88 -2.33
CA THR A 147 28.22 -15.89 -2.80
C THR A 147 28.47 -16.39 -4.22
N GLY A 148 29.23 -15.64 -5.03
CA GLY A 148 29.38 -15.87 -6.47
C GLY A 148 28.14 -15.53 -7.30
N LEU A 149 27.08 -14.99 -6.69
CA LEU A 149 25.82 -14.66 -7.35
C LEU A 149 25.88 -13.25 -7.96
N ARG A 150 25.13 -13.05 -9.05
CA ARG A 150 25.02 -11.73 -9.71
C ARG A 150 23.78 -10.99 -9.24
N ALA A 151 23.84 -9.66 -9.25
CA ALA A 151 22.72 -8.79 -8.91
C ALA A 151 22.40 -7.82 -10.07
N ASN A 152 21.12 -7.75 -10.46
CA ASN A 152 20.63 -6.64 -11.26
C ASN A 152 20.28 -5.48 -10.33
N VAL A 153 20.81 -4.31 -10.60
CA VAL A 153 20.72 -3.13 -9.76
C VAL A 153 19.98 -2.03 -10.50
N MET A 154 19.00 -1.42 -9.83
CA MET A 154 18.51 -0.10 -10.19
C MET A 154 19.03 0.91 -9.18
N LEU A 155 19.50 2.08 -9.64
CA LEU A 155 19.85 3.15 -8.72
C LEU A 155 18.61 3.96 -8.38
N ARG A 156 18.27 4.00 -7.09
CA ARG A 156 17.24 4.91 -6.59
C ARG A 156 17.86 6.29 -6.42
N ILE A 157 17.24 7.30 -7.02
CA ILE A 157 17.70 8.67 -6.95
C ILE A 157 16.68 9.56 -6.25
N ASN A 158 17.16 10.70 -5.77
CA ASN A 158 16.31 11.79 -5.36
C ASN A 158 16.11 12.76 -6.55
N PRO A 159 14.92 12.80 -7.19
CA PRO A 159 14.69 13.61 -8.37
C PRO A 159 14.50 15.10 -8.05
N GLY A 160 14.58 15.52 -6.78
CA GLY A 160 14.29 16.91 -6.42
C GLY A 160 12.82 17.30 -6.67
N ILE A 161 11.94 16.30 -6.71
CA ILE A 161 10.51 16.47 -6.91
C ILE A 161 9.77 15.84 -5.72
N GLU A 162 8.92 16.63 -5.08
CA GLU A 162 8.03 16.18 -4.00
C GLU A 162 6.59 16.55 -4.34
N ALA A 163 5.68 15.58 -4.22
CA ALA A 163 4.27 15.76 -4.52
C ALA A 163 3.38 15.17 -3.41
N HIS A 164 2.49 16.01 -2.87
CA HIS A 164 1.50 15.62 -1.86
C HIS A 164 0.15 16.18 -2.23
N THR A 165 -0.82 15.31 -2.55
CA THR A 165 -2.19 15.73 -2.92
C THR A 165 -2.23 16.73 -4.08
N HIS A 166 -2.30 18.04 -3.77
CA HIS A 166 -2.31 19.17 -4.72
C HIS A 166 -1.08 20.08 -4.62
N GLU A 167 -0.16 19.81 -3.69
CA GLU A 167 1.09 20.55 -3.54
C GLU A 167 2.21 19.86 -4.33
N TYR A 168 2.92 20.64 -5.12
CA TYR A 168 4.04 20.20 -5.95
C TYR A 168 5.24 21.11 -5.72
N ILE A 169 6.32 20.52 -5.22
CA ILE A 169 7.56 21.22 -4.94
C ILE A 169 8.64 20.60 -5.83
N LYS A 170 9.31 21.46 -6.61
CA LYS A 170 10.47 21.09 -7.40
C LYS A 170 11.67 21.88 -6.90
N THR A 171 12.59 21.20 -6.23
CA THR A 171 13.79 21.78 -5.63
C THR A 171 15.04 21.03 -6.11
N GLY A 172 16.21 21.68 -6.09
CA GLY A 172 17.47 21.00 -6.42
C GLY A 172 17.96 20.01 -5.35
N CYS A 173 17.38 20.08 -4.15
CA CYS A 173 17.69 19.22 -3.02
C CYS A 173 16.41 19.02 -2.19
N ILE A 174 16.05 17.77 -1.91
CA ILE A 174 15.00 17.41 -0.95
C ILE A 174 15.69 16.75 0.23
N ASP A 175 15.40 17.23 1.44
CA ASP A 175 15.83 16.59 2.68
C ASP A 175 15.09 15.25 2.84
N SER A 176 15.71 14.19 2.34
CA SER A 176 15.16 12.85 2.30
C SER A 176 16.26 11.84 2.62
N LYS A 177 15.93 10.88 3.48
CA LYS A 177 16.80 9.72 3.76
C LYS A 177 16.90 8.71 2.61
N PHE A 178 16.23 8.98 1.50
CA PHE A 178 16.05 8.04 0.40
C PHE A 178 16.71 8.51 -0.88
N GLY A 179 17.41 7.56 -1.51
CA GLY A 179 17.96 7.70 -2.85
C GLY A 179 19.23 8.54 -2.90
N VAL A 180 20.04 8.26 -3.92
CA VAL A 180 21.29 8.97 -4.18
C VAL A 180 20.99 10.43 -4.58
N PRO A 181 21.66 11.43 -3.97
CA PRO A 181 21.54 12.82 -4.36
C PRO A 181 21.93 13.07 -5.82
N GLN A 182 21.33 14.07 -6.48
CA GLN A 182 21.54 14.31 -7.92
C GLN A 182 23.00 14.51 -8.32
N ASN A 183 23.78 15.21 -7.48
CA ASN A 183 25.19 15.47 -7.68
C ASN A 183 26.07 14.21 -7.54
N GLU A 184 25.56 13.14 -6.94
CA GLU A 184 26.28 11.88 -6.73
C GLU A 184 25.91 10.78 -7.71
N ILE A 185 24.87 10.97 -8.53
CA ILE A 185 24.39 9.94 -9.48
C ILE A 185 25.52 9.42 -10.37
N GLY A 186 26.36 10.31 -10.91
CA GLY A 186 27.48 9.89 -11.77
C GLY A 186 28.51 9.02 -11.03
N ALA A 187 28.79 9.32 -9.76
CA ALA A 187 29.70 8.53 -8.93
C ALA A 187 29.08 7.15 -8.60
N ALA A 188 27.78 7.11 -8.29
CA ALA A 188 27.06 5.86 -8.04
C ALA A 188 27.00 4.95 -9.26
N VAL A 189 26.70 5.50 -10.44
CA VAL A 189 26.71 4.75 -11.72
C VAL A 189 28.08 4.12 -11.95
N LYS A 190 29.15 4.92 -11.86
CA LYS A 190 30.52 4.44 -12.02
C LYS A 190 30.85 3.34 -11.01
N ALA A 191 30.48 3.55 -9.74
CA ALA A 191 30.74 2.58 -8.68
C ALA A 191 30.08 1.22 -8.94
N VAL A 192 28.84 1.19 -9.47
CA VAL A 192 28.18 -0.08 -9.86
C VAL A 192 28.87 -0.71 -11.07
N GLN A 193 29.18 0.09 -12.11
CA GLN A 193 29.78 -0.40 -13.35
C GLN A 193 31.19 -1.00 -13.16
N GLU A 194 31.93 -0.56 -12.14
CA GLU A 194 33.24 -1.12 -11.79
C GLU A 194 33.16 -2.51 -11.12
N LYS A 195 31.97 -2.95 -10.67
CA LYS A 195 31.79 -4.25 -10.00
C LYS A 195 31.41 -5.35 -10.99
N LYS A 196 32.15 -6.46 -10.98
CA LYS A 196 32.00 -7.56 -11.96
C LYS A 196 30.68 -8.33 -11.86
N LEU A 197 30.08 -8.38 -10.67
CA LEU A 197 28.88 -9.16 -10.38
C LEU A 197 27.62 -8.30 -10.24
N LEU A 198 27.74 -6.97 -10.39
CA LEU A 198 26.60 -6.07 -10.46
C LEU A 198 26.32 -5.69 -11.91
N SER A 199 25.04 -5.57 -12.25
CA SER A 199 24.60 -5.05 -13.54
C SER A 199 23.65 -3.90 -13.30
N LEU A 200 24.05 -2.69 -13.69
CA LEU A 200 23.18 -1.51 -13.62
C LEU A 200 22.17 -1.58 -14.78
N VAL A 201 20.89 -1.78 -14.46
CA VAL A 201 19.83 -1.97 -15.48
C VAL A 201 18.88 -0.78 -15.61
N GLY A 202 18.85 0.12 -14.63
CA GLY A 202 17.90 1.23 -14.66
C GLY A 202 17.99 2.21 -13.49
N ILE A 203 17.09 3.18 -13.51
CA ILE A 203 16.94 4.23 -12.48
C ILE A 203 15.54 4.18 -11.88
N HIS A 204 15.45 4.38 -10.58
CA HIS A 204 14.21 4.48 -9.82
C HIS A 204 14.09 5.87 -9.17
N ALA A 205 12.87 6.39 -9.12
CA ALA A 205 12.51 7.43 -8.15
C ALA A 205 11.11 7.18 -7.58
N HIS A 206 10.81 7.86 -6.48
CA HIS A 206 9.48 7.88 -5.88
C HIS A 206 9.25 9.23 -5.22
N ILE A 207 8.24 9.96 -5.70
CA ILE A 207 8.05 11.39 -5.41
C ILE A 207 7.00 11.72 -4.34
N GLY A 208 6.31 10.71 -3.77
CA GLY A 208 5.35 10.94 -2.69
C GLY A 208 4.18 9.96 -2.65
N SER A 209 3.14 10.31 -1.90
CA SER A 209 1.94 9.48 -1.71
C SER A 209 0.68 10.31 -1.83
N GLN A 210 -0.41 9.68 -2.27
CA GLN A 210 -1.73 10.31 -2.39
C GLN A 210 -1.72 11.49 -3.38
N ILE A 211 -1.03 11.32 -4.50
CA ILE A 211 -0.85 12.34 -5.53
C ILE A 211 -2.06 12.31 -6.47
N PHE A 212 -2.69 13.47 -6.69
CA PHE A 212 -3.83 13.62 -7.61
C PHE A 212 -3.45 14.31 -8.92
N ASP A 213 -2.41 15.16 -8.92
CA ASP A 213 -1.91 15.75 -10.17
C ASP A 213 -1.02 14.75 -10.93
N VAL A 214 -1.17 14.72 -12.25
CA VAL A 214 -0.35 13.89 -13.15
C VAL A 214 0.97 14.59 -13.50
N LYS A 215 1.01 15.92 -13.43
CA LYS A 215 2.18 16.74 -13.80
C LYS A 215 3.46 16.35 -13.05
N PRO A 216 3.45 16.06 -11.73
CA PRO A 216 4.65 15.59 -11.03
C PRO A 216 5.26 14.32 -11.63
N PHE A 217 4.43 13.34 -11.99
CA PHE A 217 4.89 12.10 -12.62
C PHE A 217 5.44 12.34 -14.04
N GLU A 218 4.86 13.27 -14.80
CA GLU A 218 5.40 13.66 -16.12
C GLU A 218 6.80 14.28 -15.99
N ASP A 219 7.00 15.14 -14.99
CA ASP A 219 8.28 15.81 -14.74
C ASP A 219 9.33 14.83 -14.20
N GLU A 220 8.92 13.91 -13.32
CA GLU A 220 9.75 12.80 -12.84
C GLU A 220 10.21 11.93 -14.00
N LEU A 221 9.30 11.42 -14.83
CA LEU A 221 9.66 10.52 -15.93
C LEU A 221 10.60 11.20 -16.93
N LYS A 222 10.38 12.47 -17.27
CA LYS A 222 11.28 13.21 -18.18
C LYS A 222 12.69 13.32 -17.60
N LEU A 223 12.82 13.59 -16.31
CA LEU A 223 14.11 13.66 -15.63
C LEU A 223 14.80 12.30 -15.66
N LEU A 224 14.09 11.24 -15.28
CA LEU A 224 14.65 9.89 -15.26
C LEU A 224 15.05 9.41 -16.64
N LEU A 225 14.26 9.69 -17.69
CA LEU A 225 14.61 9.34 -19.06
C LEU A 225 15.89 10.02 -19.54
N GLY A 226 16.16 11.26 -19.13
CA GLY A 226 17.44 11.91 -19.42
C GLY A 226 18.64 11.17 -18.81
N LEU A 227 18.46 10.54 -17.64
CA LEU A 227 19.50 9.71 -17.01
C LEU A 227 19.61 8.34 -17.68
N VAL A 228 18.48 7.74 -18.05
CA VAL A 228 18.44 6.47 -18.79
C VAL A 228 19.17 6.62 -20.13
N GLU A 229 18.92 7.69 -20.88
CA GLU A 229 19.64 7.98 -22.13
C GLU A 229 21.13 8.24 -21.89
N LYS A 230 21.48 9.07 -20.88
CA LYS A 230 22.86 9.43 -20.57
C LYS A 230 23.74 8.23 -20.22
N TYR A 231 23.18 7.24 -19.54
CA TYR A 231 23.91 6.06 -19.07
C TYR A 231 23.56 4.78 -19.83
N GLU A 232 22.88 4.90 -20.98
CA GLU A 232 22.50 3.79 -21.87
C GLU A 232 21.78 2.64 -21.15
N LEU A 233 20.85 3.00 -20.26
CA LEU A 233 20.10 2.04 -19.45
C LEU A 233 18.83 1.57 -20.18
N GLU A 234 18.25 0.47 -19.69
CA GLU A 234 17.11 -0.17 -20.34
C GLU A 234 15.80 0.00 -19.56
N GLN A 235 15.85 0.47 -18.31
CA GLN A 235 14.69 0.47 -17.42
C GLN A 235 14.55 1.76 -16.61
N VAL A 236 13.29 2.16 -16.38
CA VAL A 236 12.92 3.29 -15.53
C VAL A 236 11.75 2.91 -14.62
N SER A 237 11.87 3.21 -13.33
CA SER A 237 10.78 3.06 -12.37
C SER A 237 10.35 4.42 -11.82
N LEU A 238 9.04 4.71 -11.89
CA LEU A 238 8.42 5.91 -11.31
C LEU A 238 7.92 5.69 -9.88
N GLY A 239 8.15 4.49 -9.34
CA GLY A 239 7.59 4.11 -8.06
C GLY A 239 6.07 4.17 -8.04
N GLY A 240 5.53 4.43 -6.84
CA GLY A 240 4.09 4.51 -6.59
C GLY A 240 3.60 5.93 -6.31
N GLY A 241 2.56 6.02 -5.48
CA GLY A 241 2.06 7.30 -4.96
C GLY A 241 0.72 7.75 -5.53
N PHE A 242 0.19 7.02 -6.52
CA PHE A 242 -1.13 7.24 -7.11
C PHE A 242 -2.22 7.29 -6.03
N GLY A 243 -2.98 8.40 -6.02
CA GLY A 243 -4.00 8.64 -5.02
C GLY A 243 -5.26 7.80 -5.18
N ILE A 244 -6.04 7.72 -4.10
CA ILE A 244 -7.37 7.10 -4.05
C ILE A 244 -8.38 8.05 -3.40
N SER A 245 -9.67 7.73 -3.49
CA SER A 245 -10.69 8.45 -2.74
C SER A 245 -10.88 7.85 -1.34
N TYR A 246 -10.48 8.57 -0.28
CA TYR A 246 -10.86 8.24 1.10
C TYR A 246 -12.23 8.83 1.45
N LEU A 247 -12.43 10.09 1.05
CA LEU A 247 -13.68 10.82 1.16
C LEU A 247 -14.38 10.91 -0.19
N SER A 248 -15.68 11.17 -0.17
CA SER A 248 -16.46 11.37 -1.40
C SER A 248 -16.01 12.60 -2.21
N SER A 249 -15.34 13.57 -1.56
CA SER A 249 -14.78 14.78 -2.17
C SER A 249 -13.44 14.55 -2.86
N ASP A 250 -12.79 13.40 -2.64
CA ASP A 250 -11.49 13.13 -3.23
C ASP A 250 -11.65 12.68 -4.69
N GLU A 251 -10.91 13.33 -5.59
CA GLU A 251 -11.02 13.12 -7.04
C GLU A 251 -9.68 12.71 -7.66
N PRO A 252 -9.19 11.48 -7.41
CA PRO A 252 -7.99 10.99 -8.08
C PRO A 252 -8.25 10.85 -9.59
N PRO A 253 -7.22 11.09 -10.42
CA PRO A 253 -7.35 10.95 -11.86
C PRO A 253 -7.59 9.50 -12.26
N GLN A 254 -8.33 9.29 -13.35
CA GLN A 254 -8.51 7.96 -13.92
C GLN A 254 -7.17 7.42 -14.41
N ILE A 255 -6.86 6.17 -14.09
CA ILE A 255 -5.53 5.61 -14.37
C ILE A 255 -5.20 5.57 -15.87
N GLU A 256 -6.21 5.45 -16.74
CA GLU A 256 -6.00 5.55 -18.19
C GLU A 256 -5.54 6.94 -18.63
N ALA A 257 -6.14 8.01 -18.07
CA ALA A 257 -5.72 9.37 -18.36
C ALA A 257 -4.31 9.67 -17.82
N VAL A 258 -3.96 9.09 -16.66
CA VAL A 258 -2.60 9.13 -16.12
C VAL A 258 -1.62 8.43 -17.06
N ALA A 259 -1.95 7.20 -17.47
CA ALA A 259 -1.13 6.39 -18.36
C ALA A 259 -0.88 7.09 -19.70
N GLU A 260 -1.92 7.60 -20.34
CA GLU A 260 -1.81 8.33 -21.62
C GLU A 260 -0.87 9.53 -21.50
N ARG A 261 -0.97 10.29 -20.41
CA ARG A 261 -0.18 11.50 -20.20
C ARG A 261 1.29 11.19 -19.91
N ILE A 262 1.56 10.29 -18.97
CA ILE A 262 2.92 9.92 -18.56
C ILE A 262 3.69 9.31 -19.74
N THR A 263 3.08 8.36 -20.45
CA THR A 263 3.75 7.60 -21.51
C THR A 263 4.08 8.42 -22.77
N LYS A 264 3.56 9.66 -22.91
CA LYS A 264 3.99 10.59 -23.98
C LYS A 264 5.50 10.80 -24.01
N ALA A 265 6.16 10.81 -22.85
CA ALA A 265 7.62 10.97 -22.76
C ALA A 265 8.39 9.73 -23.26
N LEU A 266 7.73 8.57 -23.36
CA LEU A 266 8.29 7.30 -23.84
C LEU A 266 8.06 7.07 -25.35
N LYS A 267 7.41 7.98 -26.06
CA LYS A 267 7.16 7.83 -27.50
C LYS A 267 8.47 7.64 -28.26
N GLY A 268 8.60 6.53 -28.99
CA GLY A 268 9.80 6.16 -29.73
C GLY A 268 10.91 5.51 -28.88
N LYS A 269 10.61 5.13 -27.63
CA LYS A 269 11.52 4.46 -26.67
C LYS A 269 10.97 3.10 -26.26
N ASP A 270 10.45 2.33 -27.23
CA ASP A 270 9.74 1.05 -26.98
C ASP A 270 10.64 -0.01 -26.31
N ASN A 271 11.95 0.12 -26.46
CA ASN A 271 12.96 -0.72 -25.81
C ASN A 271 13.09 -0.46 -24.30
N ILE A 272 12.69 0.72 -23.81
CA ILE A 272 12.80 1.07 -22.38
C ILE A 272 11.65 0.41 -21.61
N LYS A 273 11.96 -0.36 -20.57
CA LYS A 273 10.95 -0.89 -19.66
C LYS A 273 10.51 0.20 -18.67
N LEU A 274 9.20 0.46 -18.61
CA LEU A 274 8.59 1.28 -17.56
C LEU A 274 8.13 0.37 -16.40
N ILE A 275 8.46 0.73 -15.17
CA ILE A 275 8.04 0.05 -13.95
C ILE A 275 7.22 1.02 -13.09
N LEU A 276 6.10 0.54 -12.55
CA LEU A 276 5.23 1.27 -11.64
C LEU A 276 5.04 0.45 -10.36
N GLU A 277 4.96 1.12 -9.21
CA GLU A 277 4.89 0.48 -7.89
C GLU A 277 3.63 0.87 -7.10
N PRO A 278 2.40 0.68 -7.65
CA PRO A 278 1.19 1.02 -6.94
C PRO A 278 0.95 0.08 -5.75
N GLY A 279 0.68 0.66 -4.57
CA GLY A 279 0.22 -0.08 -3.39
C GLY A 279 -1.19 0.35 -2.98
N ARG A 280 -1.30 1.58 -2.46
CA ARG A 280 -2.56 2.18 -2.00
C ARG A 280 -3.68 2.11 -3.04
N SER A 281 -3.36 2.39 -4.30
CA SER A 281 -4.30 2.42 -5.41
C SER A 281 -4.78 1.05 -5.91
N ILE A 282 -4.14 -0.04 -5.46
CA ILE A 282 -4.60 -1.41 -5.75
C ILE A 282 -5.53 -1.90 -4.63
N VAL A 283 -5.11 -1.79 -3.37
CA VAL A 283 -5.82 -2.44 -2.25
C VAL A 283 -6.63 -1.49 -1.36
N GLY A 284 -6.37 -0.17 -1.41
CA GLY A 284 -6.94 0.79 -0.46
C GLY A 284 -8.46 0.84 -0.48
N THR A 285 -9.07 1.12 -1.64
CA THR A 285 -10.54 1.15 -1.80
C THR A 285 -11.19 -0.23 -1.81
N ALA A 286 -10.40 -1.30 -1.94
CA ALA A 286 -10.89 -2.67 -1.91
C ALA A 286 -11.20 -3.16 -0.49
N GLY A 287 -10.66 -2.48 0.53
CA GLY A 287 -10.80 -2.89 1.94
C GLY A 287 -11.71 -1.97 2.74
N ILE A 288 -12.51 -2.58 3.60
CA ILE A 288 -13.19 -1.91 4.73
C ILE A 288 -12.83 -2.60 6.04
N THR A 289 -13.05 -1.93 7.16
CA THR A 289 -12.96 -2.55 8.49
C THR A 289 -14.31 -2.46 9.19
N LEU A 290 -14.84 -3.61 9.60
CA LEU A 290 -16.06 -3.73 10.38
C LEU A 290 -15.73 -3.69 11.87
N TYR A 291 -16.53 -2.96 12.62
CA TYR A 291 -16.45 -2.86 14.07
C TYR A 291 -17.84 -3.02 14.70
N THR A 292 -17.88 -3.51 15.93
CA THR A 292 -19.09 -3.46 16.75
C THR A 292 -19.06 -2.22 17.64
N ILE A 293 -20.16 -1.46 17.65
CA ILE A 293 -20.31 -0.32 18.55
C ILE A 293 -20.63 -0.81 19.96
N GLY A 294 -19.69 -0.60 20.89
CA GLY A 294 -19.83 -1.06 22.28
C GLY A 294 -20.42 -0.02 23.22
N THR A 295 -20.01 1.25 23.09
CA THR A 295 -20.41 2.31 24.04
C THR A 295 -20.75 3.60 23.30
N ILE A 296 -21.80 4.28 23.75
CA ILE A 296 -22.16 5.63 23.31
C ILE A 296 -22.02 6.57 24.52
N LYS A 297 -21.13 7.56 24.42
CA LYS A 297 -20.92 8.57 25.46
C LYS A 297 -21.32 9.94 24.95
N ASN A 298 -22.44 10.45 25.45
CA ASN A 298 -22.87 11.81 25.16
C ASN A 298 -22.34 12.78 26.20
N ILE A 299 -21.60 13.81 25.78
CA ILE A 299 -21.18 14.93 26.61
C ILE A 299 -22.00 16.13 26.16
N PRO A 300 -23.07 16.52 26.88
CA PRO A 300 -23.99 17.58 26.47
C PRO A 300 -23.26 18.88 26.10
N GLY A 301 -23.61 19.47 24.96
CA GLY A 301 -23.00 20.70 24.46
C GLY A 301 -21.57 20.57 23.94
N ILE A 302 -20.93 19.40 24.07
CA ILE A 302 -19.52 19.19 23.70
C ILE A 302 -19.41 18.19 22.54
N ARG A 303 -19.73 16.91 22.77
CA ARG A 303 -19.51 15.85 21.77
C ARG A 303 -20.24 14.57 22.13
N LYS A 304 -20.79 13.89 21.12
CA LYS A 304 -21.24 12.51 21.21
C LYS A 304 -20.15 11.58 20.67
N TYR A 305 -19.61 10.73 21.54
CA TYR A 305 -18.64 9.71 21.19
C TYR A 305 -19.32 8.36 20.96
N ILE A 306 -18.88 7.68 19.92
CA ILE A 306 -19.26 6.31 19.56
C ILE A 306 -17.98 5.49 19.66
N LEU A 307 -17.94 4.56 20.61
CA LEU A 307 -16.76 3.76 20.90
C LEU A 307 -16.91 2.36 20.34
N VAL A 308 -15.93 1.95 19.55
CA VAL A 308 -15.90 0.66 18.84
C VAL A 308 -14.93 -0.32 19.48
N ASP A 309 -15.02 -1.59 19.09
CA ASP A 309 -14.20 -2.70 19.59
C ASP A 309 -12.79 -2.80 18.98
N GLY A 310 -12.39 -1.84 18.13
CA GLY A 310 -11.03 -1.65 17.62
C GLY A 310 -10.53 -0.22 17.85
N GLY A 311 -9.72 0.34 16.95
CA GLY A 311 -9.14 1.68 17.09
C GLY A 311 -7.74 1.83 16.50
N MET A 312 -6.89 2.60 17.18
CA MET A 312 -5.56 2.96 16.70
C MET A 312 -4.63 1.78 16.51
N ALA A 313 -4.81 0.65 17.22
CA ALA A 313 -3.91 -0.48 17.08
C ALA A 313 -4.13 -1.23 15.76
N ASP A 314 -5.33 -1.26 15.21
CA ASP A 314 -5.62 -1.87 13.90
C ASP A 314 -5.69 -0.84 12.76
N ASN A 315 -5.97 0.43 13.06
CA ASN A 315 -5.86 1.53 12.11
C ASN A 315 -5.14 2.74 12.73
N PRO A 316 -3.80 2.77 12.74
CA PRO A 316 -3.04 3.86 13.35
C PRO A 316 -2.98 5.13 12.48
N ARG A 317 -3.51 5.10 11.25
CA ARG A 317 -3.36 6.21 10.30
C ARG A 317 -3.98 7.53 10.76
N PRO A 318 -5.16 7.57 11.42
CA PRO A 318 -5.71 8.81 11.94
C PRO A 318 -4.79 9.47 12.96
N ILE A 319 -4.20 8.70 13.88
CA ILE A 319 -3.32 9.27 14.92
C ILE A 319 -1.94 9.65 14.35
N LEU A 320 -1.37 8.84 13.45
CA LEU A 320 -0.03 9.08 12.89
C LEU A 320 -0.02 10.16 11.80
N TYR A 321 -1.04 10.21 10.97
CA TYR A 321 -1.06 11.01 9.74
C TYR A 321 -2.23 11.98 9.66
N GLN A 322 -3.08 12.05 10.70
CA GLN A 322 -4.34 12.80 10.64
C GLN A 322 -5.21 12.38 9.44
N ALA A 323 -5.08 11.11 9.04
CA ALA A 323 -5.82 10.56 7.91
C ALA A 323 -7.33 10.63 8.16
N LYS A 324 -8.06 11.10 7.16
CA LYS A 324 -9.52 11.19 7.20
C LYS A 324 -10.12 9.95 6.55
N TYR A 325 -11.21 9.47 7.13
CA TYR A 325 -11.98 8.34 6.65
C TYR A 325 -13.46 8.67 6.64
N ASP A 326 -14.19 7.93 5.83
CA ASP A 326 -15.64 7.90 5.82
C ASP A 326 -16.13 6.59 6.44
N ALA A 327 -17.41 6.54 6.83
CA ALA A 327 -17.99 5.35 7.43
C ALA A 327 -19.48 5.20 7.14
N LYS A 328 -19.98 3.97 7.28
CA LYS A 328 -21.40 3.63 7.20
C LYS A 328 -21.80 2.73 8.36
N LEU A 329 -23.06 2.83 8.81
CA LEU A 329 -23.66 1.76 9.61
C LEU A 329 -24.01 0.62 8.66
N ALA A 330 -23.29 -0.49 8.76
CA ALA A 330 -23.43 -1.63 7.87
C ALA A 330 -24.82 -2.25 7.93
N ASN A 331 -25.54 -2.13 9.05
CA ASN A 331 -26.90 -2.65 9.24
C ASN A 331 -28.02 -1.64 8.89
N LYS A 332 -27.65 -0.40 8.52
CA LYS A 332 -28.56 0.72 8.24
C LYS A 332 -27.94 1.61 7.14
N ALA A 333 -27.47 0.98 6.06
CA ALA A 333 -26.46 1.55 5.15
C ALA A 333 -26.95 2.74 4.30
N ASP A 334 -28.26 2.83 4.05
CA ASP A 334 -28.93 3.90 3.30
C ASP A 334 -29.67 4.90 4.20
N ASP A 335 -29.61 4.73 5.53
CA ASP A 335 -30.28 5.66 6.43
C ASP A 335 -29.69 7.07 6.31
N LYS A 336 -30.56 8.07 6.44
CA LYS A 336 -30.15 9.47 6.35
C LYS A 336 -29.37 9.89 7.59
N PRO A 337 -28.29 10.68 7.45
CA PRO A 337 -27.60 11.25 8.59
C PRO A 337 -28.51 12.21 9.38
N VAL A 338 -28.62 12.00 10.69
CA VAL A 338 -29.42 12.83 11.61
C VAL A 338 -28.61 13.42 12.76
N GLU A 339 -27.39 12.92 12.99
CA GLU A 339 -26.54 13.40 14.08
C GLU A 339 -25.07 13.51 13.68
N LYS A 340 -24.33 14.36 14.40
CA LYS A 340 -22.89 14.53 14.25
C LYS A 340 -22.17 13.89 15.44
N VAL A 341 -21.22 13.01 15.16
CA VAL A 341 -20.55 12.19 16.18
C VAL A 341 -19.03 12.11 15.96
N THR A 342 -18.32 11.62 16.97
CA THR A 342 -16.93 11.18 16.85
C THR A 342 -16.81 9.71 17.13
N ILE A 343 -16.12 9.00 16.27
CA ILE A 343 -15.83 7.57 16.41
C ILE A 343 -14.46 7.43 17.04
N GLY A 344 -14.43 6.87 18.25
CA GLY A 344 -13.22 6.53 19.01
C GLY A 344 -13.05 5.03 19.15
N GLY A 345 -11.82 4.59 19.39
CA GLY A 345 -11.54 3.19 19.68
C GLY A 345 -11.63 2.84 21.17
N ARG A 346 -11.15 1.64 21.49
CA ARG A 346 -11.12 1.06 22.85
C ARG A 346 -9.78 1.22 23.58
N PHE A 347 -8.78 1.84 22.97
CA PHE A 347 -7.43 1.90 23.51
C PHE A 347 -7.29 2.99 24.56
N CYS A 348 -6.35 2.78 25.49
CA CYS A 348 -6.06 3.71 26.60
C CYS A 348 -5.13 4.83 26.11
N GLU A 349 -5.55 5.51 25.06
CA GLU A 349 -4.89 6.68 24.52
C GLU A 349 -5.98 7.69 24.15
N SER A 350 -5.85 8.91 24.66
CA SER A 350 -6.76 10.02 24.36
C SER A 350 -6.85 10.33 22.86
N GLY A 351 -5.77 10.06 22.13
CA GLY A 351 -5.68 10.18 20.68
C GLY A 351 -6.32 9.06 19.88
N ASP A 352 -6.87 8.01 20.52
CA ASP A 352 -7.53 6.87 19.84
C ASP A 352 -8.87 7.25 19.21
N ILE A 353 -8.79 8.02 18.13
CA ILE A 353 -9.92 8.56 17.39
C ILE A 353 -9.78 8.15 15.93
N LEU A 354 -10.74 7.34 15.45
CA LEU A 354 -10.77 6.88 14.07
C LEU A 354 -11.31 7.96 13.12
N ILE A 355 -12.42 8.61 13.51
CA ILE A 355 -13.06 9.64 12.70
C ILE A 355 -13.62 10.74 13.59
N ARG A 356 -13.21 11.99 13.35
CA ARG A 356 -13.75 13.16 14.03
C ARG A 356 -14.91 13.74 13.23
N ASP A 357 -15.99 14.10 13.94
CA ASP A 357 -17.00 15.02 13.43
C ASP A 357 -17.77 14.56 12.17
N ILE A 358 -18.05 13.25 12.07
CA ILE A 358 -18.81 12.63 10.97
C ILE A 358 -20.32 12.74 11.19
N LYS A 359 -21.08 12.95 10.10
CA LYS A 359 -22.54 12.91 10.11
C LYS A 359 -23.01 11.47 9.88
N MET A 360 -23.80 10.94 10.79
CA MET A 360 -24.26 9.55 10.77
C MET A 360 -25.77 9.45 11.01
N PRO A 361 -26.42 8.34 10.58
CA PRO A 361 -27.75 7.98 11.03
C PRO A 361 -27.81 7.85 12.55
N LYS A 362 -29.00 7.56 13.10
CA LYS A 362 -29.13 7.29 14.53
C LYS A 362 -28.34 6.02 14.89
N ILE A 363 -27.33 6.18 15.75
CA ILE A 363 -26.46 5.08 16.18
C ILE A 363 -26.97 4.45 17.48
N GLU A 364 -26.96 3.13 17.52
CA GLU A 364 -27.32 2.31 18.68
C GLU A 364 -26.17 1.36 19.06
N VAL A 365 -26.11 0.95 20.33
CA VAL A 365 -25.14 -0.05 20.78
C VAL A 365 -25.45 -1.39 20.09
N GLY A 366 -24.41 -2.07 19.63
CA GLY A 366 -24.52 -3.30 18.84
C GLY A 366 -24.65 -3.09 17.33
N ASP A 367 -24.83 -1.85 16.86
CA ASP A 367 -24.72 -1.56 15.43
C ASP A 367 -23.31 -1.90 14.91
N ILE A 368 -23.24 -2.33 13.64
CA ILE A 368 -21.98 -2.62 12.97
C ILE A 368 -21.54 -1.40 12.17
N LEU A 369 -20.37 -0.87 12.49
CA LEU A 369 -19.77 0.25 11.79
C LEU A 369 -18.77 -0.25 10.75
N ALA A 370 -18.93 0.15 9.49
CA ALA A 370 -17.96 -0.06 8.43
C ALA A 370 -17.15 1.22 8.20
N VAL A 371 -15.86 1.22 8.56
CA VAL A 371 -14.92 2.27 8.16
C VAL A 371 -14.37 1.93 6.78
N LEU A 372 -14.46 2.88 5.85
CA LEU A 372 -14.16 2.64 4.44
C LEU A 372 -12.67 2.84 4.13
N CYS A 373 -12.20 2.32 2.99
CA CYS A 373 -10.84 2.52 2.46
C CYS A 373 -9.68 2.09 3.38
N THR A 374 -9.87 1.04 4.18
CA THR A 374 -8.86 0.56 5.14
C THR A 374 -7.96 -0.55 4.59
N GLY A 375 -8.08 -0.89 3.30
CA GLY A 375 -7.32 -1.99 2.68
C GLY A 375 -5.83 -1.73 2.47
N SER A 376 -5.33 -0.54 2.81
CA SER A 376 -3.90 -0.19 2.70
C SER A 376 -3.42 0.52 3.95
N TYR A 377 -2.25 0.12 4.47
CA TYR A 377 -1.59 0.76 5.62
C TYR A 377 -2.44 0.82 6.90
N GLY A 378 -3.48 -0.01 6.99
CA GLY A 378 -4.18 -0.34 8.24
C GLY A 378 -3.51 -1.57 8.84
N TYR A 379 -3.91 -2.75 8.37
CA TYR A 379 -3.38 -4.03 8.86
C TYR A 379 -1.85 -4.15 8.82
N SER A 380 -1.17 -3.61 7.80
CA SER A 380 0.30 -3.66 7.73
C SER A 380 1.00 -2.86 8.83
N MET A 381 0.28 -1.93 9.47
CA MET A 381 0.74 -1.15 10.62
C MET A 381 0.08 -1.60 11.93
N ALA A 382 -0.65 -2.72 11.92
CA ALA A 382 -1.37 -3.17 13.10
C ALA A 382 -0.40 -3.61 14.22
N SER A 383 -0.74 -3.26 15.45
CA SER A 383 0.06 -3.53 16.64
C SER A 383 -0.74 -4.25 17.72
N ASN A 384 -0.04 -4.74 18.75
CA ASN A 384 -0.65 -5.34 19.94
C ASN A 384 -0.69 -4.36 21.12
N TYR A 385 -0.88 -3.06 20.83
CA TYR A 385 -1.04 -2.04 21.87
C TYR A 385 -2.17 -2.43 22.82
N ASN A 386 -1.97 -2.21 24.12
CA ASN A 386 -2.83 -2.71 25.21
C ASN A 386 -3.07 -4.22 25.23
N ARG A 387 -2.17 -5.02 24.62
CA ARG A 387 -2.30 -6.49 24.49
C ARG A 387 -3.64 -6.88 23.86
N VAL A 388 -4.12 -6.09 22.89
CA VAL A 388 -5.24 -6.46 22.03
C VAL A 388 -4.66 -7.13 20.79
N GLY A 389 -5.06 -8.38 20.51
CA GLY A 389 -4.57 -9.12 19.35
C GLY A 389 -5.04 -8.52 18.02
N ARG A 390 -4.23 -8.69 16.98
CA ARG A 390 -4.57 -8.22 15.63
C ARG A 390 -5.87 -8.83 15.10
N PRO A 391 -6.71 -8.05 14.38
CA PRO A 391 -7.97 -8.53 13.82
C PRO A 391 -7.84 -9.66 12.79
N ALA A 392 -8.94 -10.37 12.55
CA ALA A 392 -9.04 -11.25 11.39
C ALA A 392 -9.15 -10.44 10.09
N MET A 393 -8.84 -11.10 8.96
CA MET A 393 -9.05 -10.58 7.62
C MET A 393 -9.68 -11.64 6.72
N VAL A 394 -10.75 -11.24 6.02
CA VAL A 394 -11.42 -12.07 5.03
C VAL A 394 -11.31 -11.48 3.64
N LEU A 395 -11.17 -12.35 2.66
CA LEU A 395 -11.29 -12.05 1.23
C LEU A 395 -12.67 -12.50 0.77
N VAL A 396 -13.46 -11.58 0.22
CA VAL A 396 -14.80 -11.86 -0.28
C VAL A 396 -14.85 -11.81 -1.80
N ASN A 397 -15.54 -12.78 -2.39
CA ASN A 397 -15.73 -12.88 -3.82
C ASN A 397 -16.90 -13.81 -4.13
N ASP A 398 -17.79 -13.39 -5.03
CA ASP A 398 -18.94 -14.17 -5.51
C ASP A 398 -19.70 -14.96 -4.41
N ARG A 399 -20.10 -14.25 -3.34
CA ARG A 399 -20.82 -14.75 -2.15
C ARG A 399 -20.03 -15.73 -1.27
N ASN A 400 -18.74 -15.89 -1.51
CA ASN A 400 -17.84 -16.66 -0.66
C ASN A 400 -16.97 -15.72 0.17
N ALA A 401 -16.77 -16.07 1.43
CA ALA A 401 -15.85 -15.39 2.33
C ALA A 401 -14.74 -16.37 2.75
N THR A 402 -13.50 -16.04 2.45
CA THR A 402 -12.34 -16.85 2.79
C THR A 402 -11.51 -16.14 3.85
N LEU A 403 -11.26 -16.80 4.98
CA LEU A 403 -10.34 -16.30 5.99
C LEU A 403 -8.90 -16.34 5.43
N ILE A 404 -8.30 -15.17 5.25
CA ILE A 404 -6.93 -15.04 4.74
C ILE A 404 -5.92 -14.65 5.82
N VAL A 405 -6.40 -14.11 6.95
CA VAL A 405 -5.61 -13.93 8.16
C VAL A 405 -6.50 -14.24 9.37
N ARG A 406 -6.07 -15.18 10.21
CA ARG A 406 -6.78 -15.49 11.47
C ARG A 406 -6.55 -14.38 12.50
N ARG A 407 -7.54 -14.15 13.36
CA ARG A 407 -7.40 -13.28 14.54
C ARG A 407 -6.31 -13.85 15.46
N GLU A 408 -5.52 -12.97 16.05
CA GLU A 408 -4.57 -13.34 17.11
C GLU A 408 -5.33 -13.68 18.41
N THR A 409 -4.85 -14.71 19.09
CA THR A 409 -5.33 -15.18 20.38
C THR A 409 -4.44 -14.65 21.51
N TYR A 410 -4.81 -14.90 22.77
CA TYR A 410 -3.94 -14.56 23.89
C TYR A 410 -2.62 -15.35 23.87
N ASP A 411 -2.63 -16.59 23.35
CA ASP A 411 -1.41 -17.38 23.21
C ASP A 411 -0.45 -16.74 22.20
N ASP A 412 -0.97 -16.18 21.11
CA ASP A 412 -0.14 -15.45 20.12
C ASP A 412 0.53 -14.22 20.75
N LEU A 413 -0.14 -13.54 21.70
CA LEU A 413 0.40 -12.35 22.36
C LEU A 413 1.61 -12.63 23.26
N ILE A 414 1.71 -13.85 23.78
CA ILE A 414 2.76 -14.27 24.72
C ILE A 414 3.73 -15.27 24.09
N ALA A 415 3.58 -15.59 22.80
CA ALA A 415 4.37 -16.62 22.13
C ALA A 415 5.89 -16.35 22.14
N ASN A 416 6.31 -15.09 22.34
CA ASN A 416 7.70 -14.68 22.45
C ASN A 416 8.12 -14.31 23.89
N ASP A 417 7.22 -14.42 24.87
CA ASP A 417 7.50 -14.08 26.26
C ASP A 417 8.19 -15.28 26.93
N VAL A 418 9.28 -15.03 27.67
CA VAL A 418 9.98 -16.04 28.46
C VAL A 418 9.72 -15.76 29.94
N ILE A 419 9.13 -16.73 30.64
CA ILE A 419 8.96 -16.66 32.10
C ILE A 419 10.31 -17.00 32.73
N LEU A 420 10.85 -16.06 33.50
CA LEU A 420 12.14 -16.21 34.21
C LEU A 420 12.01 -17.04 35.48
#